data_AF-A0A1N6RZT2-F1
#
_entry.id   AF-A0A1N6RZT2-F1
#
_cell.length_a   1.000
_cell.length_b   1.000
_cell.length_c   1.000
_cell.angle_alpha   90.00
_cell.angle_beta   90.00
_cell.angle_gamma   90.00
#
_symmetry.space_group_name_H-M   'P 1'
#
loop_
_entity.id
_entity.type
_entity.pdbx_description
1 polymer ?
#
loop_
_entity_poly.entity_id
_entity_poly.type
_entity_poly.pdbx_seq_one_letter_code
_entity_poly.pdbx_strand_id
1 'polypeptide(L)'
;MRPTDATVRLAIADLLAQRAAEATVCPSEVARTLSAENWRPLMPQVRAVAIGMARQGRLEIRQRGQALSPDAELRGPIRLGRTASTASAETGTAGHPTTPDGRYFVVRGRLWRKANPGLPQEERDALVRQLMDARRGLRGRCSEAERRAAREQVDQAKRALGERGPVWWTDGAPDFNRRMARNTPYRDWFAALPEG
;
A
#
# COMPACT_ATOMS: atom_id res chain seq x y z
N MET A 1 14.91 -26.99 24.64
CA MET A 1 15.21 -25.72 25.34
C MET A 1 14.34 -24.62 24.75
N ARG A 2 13.69 -23.78 25.56
CA ARG A 2 12.84 -22.70 25.04
C ARG A 2 13.72 -21.58 24.48
N PRO A 3 13.47 -21.06 23.26
CA PRO A 3 14.26 -19.96 22.72
C PRO A 3 14.11 -18.71 23.57
N THR A 4 15.18 -17.92 23.69
CA THR A 4 15.15 -16.64 24.39
C THR A 4 14.40 -15.60 23.56
N ASP A 5 13.91 -14.53 24.19
CA ASP A 5 13.28 -13.42 23.47
C ASP A 5 14.24 -12.75 22.47
N ALA A 6 15.54 -12.75 22.75
CA ALA A 6 16.56 -12.29 21.80
C ALA A 6 16.62 -13.17 20.55
N THR A 7 16.58 -14.50 20.73
CA THR A 7 16.51 -15.47 19.62
C THR A 7 15.23 -15.27 18.80
N VAL A 8 14.09 -15.05 19.45
CA VAL A 8 12.82 -14.77 18.76
C VAL A 8 12.91 -13.47 17.94
N ARG A 9 13.49 -12.40 18.49
CA ARG A 9 13.71 -11.13 17.77
C ARG A 9 14.56 -11.32 16.52
N LEU A 10 15.65 -12.07 16.62
CA LEU A 10 16.53 -12.38 15.49
C LEU A 10 15.79 -13.17 14.41
N ALA A 11 15.07 -14.23 14.79
CA ALA A 11 14.30 -15.03 13.83
C ALA A 11 13.23 -14.21 13.09
N ILE A 12 12.56 -13.26 13.77
CA ILE A 12 11.61 -12.34 13.12
C ILE A 12 12.35 -11.45 12.11
N ALA A 13 13.47 -10.85 12.51
CA ALA A 13 14.25 -9.95 11.67
C ALA A 13 14.81 -10.67 10.43
N ASP A 14 15.37 -11.86 10.61
CA ASP A 14 15.98 -12.65 9.53
C ASP A 14 14.94 -13.09 8.49
N LEU A 15 13.77 -13.56 8.94
CA LEU A 15 12.69 -13.94 8.02
C LEU A 15 12.16 -12.75 7.21
N LEU A 16 12.12 -11.55 7.82
CA LEU A 16 11.71 -10.34 7.11
C LEU A 16 12.79 -9.82 6.17
N ALA A 17 14.06 -9.94 6.54
CA ALA A 17 15.20 -9.54 5.72
C ALA A 17 15.31 -10.36 4.43
N GLN A 18 14.95 -11.65 4.48
CA GLN A 18 14.95 -12.56 3.33
C GLN A 18 13.82 -12.32 2.32
N ARG A 19 12.92 -11.35 2.57
CA ARG A 19 11.75 -11.09 1.71
C ARG A 19 11.78 -9.69 1.10
N ALA A 20 10.91 -9.44 0.12
CA ALA A 20 10.69 -8.11 -0.44
C ALA A 20 10.27 -7.09 0.64
N ALA A 21 10.51 -5.79 0.41
CA ALA A 21 10.29 -4.70 1.38
C ALA A 21 8.90 -4.76 2.04
N GLU A 22 7.87 -4.95 1.23
CA GLU A 22 6.45 -5.00 1.61
C GLU A 22 5.95 -6.39 2.07
N ALA A 23 6.80 -7.42 1.98
CA ALA A 23 6.40 -8.77 2.35
C ALA A 23 6.25 -8.89 3.87
N THR A 24 5.31 -9.74 4.28
CA THR A 24 5.02 -10.00 5.69
C THR A 24 5.20 -11.47 6.01
N VAL A 25 5.49 -11.79 7.27
CA VAL A 25 5.55 -13.17 7.80
C VAL A 25 4.41 -13.39 8.79
N CYS A 26 4.07 -14.63 9.11
CA CYS A 26 3.13 -14.93 10.19
C CYS A 26 3.87 -15.44 11.44
N PRO A 27 3.31 -15.29 12.66
CA PRO A 27 3.94 -15.80 13.88
C PRO A 27 4.26 -17.30 13.84
N SER A 28 3.40 -18.10 13.22
CA SER A 28 3.60 -19.56 13.10
C SER A 28 4.82 -19.91 12.26
N GLU A 29 5.16 -19.10 11.27
CA GLU A 29 6.38 -19.27 10.47
C GLU A 29 7.63 -19.04 11.33
N VAL A 30 7.65 -17.94 12.09
CA VAL A 30 8.74 -17.63 13.05
C VAL A 30 8.93 -18.79 14.04
N ALA A 31 7.85 -19.30 14.62
CA ALA A 31 7.95 -20.40 15.57
C ALA A 31 8.40 -21.72 14.94
N ARG A 32 8.04 -21.98 13.68
CA ARG A 32 8.52 -23.17 12.94
C ARG A 32 10.01 -23.08 12.64
N THR A 33 10.52 -21.89 12.36
CA THR A 33 11.98 -21.66 12.23
C THR A 33 12.72 -21.93 13.53
N LEU A 34 12.12 -21.58 14.68
CA LEU A 34 12.72 -21.80 15.99
C LEU A 34 12.61 -23.25 16.49
N SER A 35 11.55 -23.96 16.09
CA SER A 35 11.30 -25.35 16.49
C SER A 35 10.33 -26.01 15.52
N ALA A 36 10.83 -26.80 14.56
CA ALA A 36 10.01 -27.42 13.52
C ALA A 36 8.89 -28.31 14.08
N GLU A 37 9.18 -29.12 15.11
CA GLU A 37 8.25 -30.14 15.62
C GLU A 37 7.31 -29.60 16.72
N ASN A 38 7.80 -28.75 17.63
CA ASN A 38 7.04 -28.23 18.77
C ASN A 38 6.86 -26.71 18.77
N TRP A 39 6.44 -26.13 17.63
CA TRP A 39 6.29 -24.68 17.47
C TRP A 39 5.06 -24.08 18.17
N ARG A 40 3.98 -24.84 18.34
CA ARG A 40 2.69 -24.32 18.86
C ARG A 40 2.82 -23.65 20.24
N PRO A 41 3.52 -24.23 21.23
CA PRO A 41 3.73 -23.59 22.54
C PRO A 41 4.53 -22.28 22.49
N LEU A 42 5.26 -22.01 21.41
CA LEU A 42 6.02 -20.76 21.25
C LEU A 42 5.14 -19.58 20.83
N MET A 43 3.89 -19.83 20.38
CA MET A 43 3.00 -18.78 19.87
C MET A 43 2.76 -17.60 20.83
N PRO A 44 2.48 -17.82 22.13
CA PRO A 44 2.34 -16.70 23.07
C PRO A 44 3.60 -15.85 23.16
N GLN A 45 4.78 -16.49 23.17
CA GLN A 45 6.08 -15.80 23.25
C GLN A 45 6.36 -14.99 21.98
N VAL A 46 6.20 -15.61 20.80
CA VAL A 46 6.41 -14.94 19.51
C VAL A 46 5.50 -13.72 19.38
N ARG A 47 4.23 -13.83 19.77
CA ARG A 47 3.30 -12.70 19.76
C ARG A 47 3.72 -11.60 20.74
N ALA A 48 4.10 -11.96 21.98
CA ALA A 48 4.56 -10.99 22.98
C ALA A 48 5.81 -10.23 22.51
N VAL A 49 6.80 -10.94 21.96
CA VAL A 49 8.03 -10.34 21.43
C VAL A 49 7.72 -9.45 20.23
N ALA A 50 6.86 -9.88 19.30
CA ALA A 50 6.47 -9.08 18.15
C ALA A 50 5.76 -7.78 18.57
N ILE A 51 4.86 -7.83 19.57
CA ILE A 51 4.23 -6.63 20.15
C ILE A 51 5.28 -5.71 20.76
N GLY A 52 6.24 -6.25 21.51
CA GLY A 52 7.35 -5.47 22.08
C GLY A 52 8.20 -4.79 21.00
N MET A 53 8.53 -5.49 19.91
CA MET A 53 9.23 -4.90 18.77
C MET A 53 8.40 -3.81 18.08
N ALA A 54 7.09 -4.00 17.98
CA ALA A 54 6.19 -3.02 17.36
C ALA A 54 6.03 -1.76 18.22
N ARG A 55 5.95 -1.89 19.55
CA ARG A 55 5.98 -0.75 20.50
C ARG A 55 7.27 0.07 20.39
N GLN A 56 8.37 -0.58 20.05
CA GLN A 56 9.67 0.07 19.81
C GLN A 56 9.81 0.64 18.39
N GLY A 57 8.75 0.57 17.57
CA GLY A 57 8.77 1.03 16.18
C GLY A 57 9.64 0.18 15.26
N ARG A 58 10.09 -1.01 15.66
CA ARG A 58 10.99 -1.89 14.87
C ARG A 58 10.25 -2.82 13.92
N LEU A 59 8.94 -2.93 14.07
CA LEU A 59 8.07 -3.88 13.39
C LEU A 59 6.68 -3.25 13.23
N GLU A 60 5.98 -3.56 12.14
CA GLU A 60 4.54 -3.31 12.04
C GLU A 60 3.76 -4.62 12.23
N ILE A 61 2.58 -4.53 12.85
CA ILE A 61 1.64 -5.64 12.98
C ILE A 61 0.41 -5.33 12.12
N ARG A 62 0.06 -6.25 11.23
CA ARG A 62 -1.15 -6.15 10.39
C ARG A 62 -2.16 -7.24 10.71
N GLN A 63 -3.44 -6.90 10.64
CA GLN A 63 -4.55 -7.85 10.72
C GLN A 63 -5.57 -7.52 9.65
N ARG A 64 -6.02 -8.54 8.91
CA ARG A 64 -6.94 -8.36 7.76
C ARG A 64 -6.43 -7.29 6.76
N GLY A 65 -5.11 -7.22 6.58
CA GLY A 65 -4.44 -6.27 5.70
C GLY A 65 -4.25 -4.86 6.25
N GLN A 66 -4.84 -4.53 7.41
CA GLN A 66 -4.73 -3.21 8.04
C GLN A 66 -3.62 -3.19 9.09
N ALA A 67 -2.79 -2.16 9.11
CA ALA A 67 -1.83 -1.92 10.19
C ALA A 67 -2.59 -1.59 11.48
N LEU A 68 -2.26 -2.29 12.56
CA LEU A 68 -2.85 -2.08 13.88
C LEU A 68 -1.81 -1.46 14.81
N SER A 69 -2.30 -0.65 15.75
CA SER A 69 -1.50 -0.21 16.89
C SER A 69 -0.97 -1.43 17.66
N PRO A 70 0.28 -1.40 18.17
CA PRO A 70 0.80 -2.45 19.05
C PRO A 70 -0.05 -2.68 20.31
N ASP A 71 -0.82 -1.68 20.72
CA ASP A 71 -1.69 -1.72 21.91
C ASP A 71 -3.14 -2.10 21.58
N ALA A 72 -3.47 -2.29 20.29
CA ALA A 72 -4.78 -2.76 19.89
C ALA A 72 -4.99 -4.23 20.29
N GLU A 73 -6.24 -4.61 20.53
CA GLU A 73 -6.57 -5.97 20.90
C GLU A 73 -6.44 -6.93 19.70
N LEU A 74 -5.34 -7.70 19.66
CA LEU A 74 -5.02 -8.61 18.56
C LEU A 74 -5.76 -9.96 18.71
N ARG A 75 -6.81 -10.20 17.89
CA ARG A 75 -7.54 -11.49 17.88
C ARG A 75 -7.32 -12.29 16.60
N GLY A 76 -6.84 -13.53 16.72
CA GLY A 76 -6.67 -14.42 15.57
C GLY A 76 -5.42 -14.13 14.73
N PRO A 77 -5.43 -14.45 13.43
CA PRO A 77 -4.24 -14.34 12.57
C PRO A 77 -3.73 -12.90 12.45
N ILE A 78 -2.42 -12.74 12.60
CA ILE A 78 -1.69 -11.49 12.39
C ILE A 78 -0.55 -11.70 11.40
N ARG A 79 -0.08 -10.61 10.80
CA ARG A 79 1.08 -10.55 9.91
C ARG A 79 2.08 -9.56 10.50
N LEU A 80 3.35 -9.92 10.45
CA LEU A 80 4.47 -9.11 10.91
C LEU A 80 5.17 -8.55 9.67
N GLY A 81 5.44 -7.26 9.65
CA GLY A 81 6.12 -6.59 8.54
C GLY A 81 7.24 -5.68 9.05
N ARG A 82 8.13 -5.28 8.13
CA ARG A 82 9.14 -4.26 8.44
C ARG A 82 8.45 -2.91 8.62
N THR A 83 8.84 -2.19 9.67
CA THR A 83 8.50 -0.76 9.75
C THR A 83 9.10 -0.05 8.52
N ALA A 84 8.37 0.87 7.91
CA ALA A 84 9.01 1.81 6.99
C ALA A 84 9.95 2.67 7.84
N SER A 85 11.25 2.66 7.54
CA SER A 85 12.21 3.49 8.25
C SER A 85 11.80 4.96 8.08
N THR A 86 11.33 5.59 9.15
CA THR A 86 11.09 7.02 9.22
C THR A 86 12.38 7.72 9.63
N ALA A 87 13.40 7.65 8.79
CA ALA A 87 14.56 8.51 8.84
C ALA A 87 14.97 8.78 7.38
N SER A 88 14.77 10.04 6.99
CA SER A 88 14.90 10.61 5.64
C SER A 88 13.63 10.56 4.79
N ALA A 89 13.16 11.77 4.53
CA ALA A 89 12.16 12.27 3.58
C ALA A 89 11.69 11.32 2.47
N GLU A 90 10.36 11.35 2.24
CA GLU A 90 9.68 11.09 0.97
C GLU A 90 10.33 10.02 0.05
N THR A 91 9.79 8.79 0.12
CA THR A 91 9.75 7.69 -0.89
C THR A 91 10.08 6.36 -0.20
N GLY A 92 9.31 5.28 -0.28
CA GLY A 92 8.07 5.06 -0.98
C GLY A 92 7.45 3.71 -0.61
N THR A 93 6.15 3.59 -0.84
CA THR A 93 5.57 2.32 -1.29
C THR A 93 6.21 2.05 -2.66
N ALA A 94 6.74 0.87 -2.93
CA ALA A 94 7.14 0.48 -4.28
C ALA A 94 5.93 0.66 -5.20
N GLY A 95 5.94 1.79 -5.89
CA GLY A 95 4.77 2.48 -6.39
C GLY A 95 5.26 3.38 -7.51
N HIS A 96 4.36 3.65 -8.43
CA HIS A 96 4.68 4.40 -9.62
C HIS A 96 5.26 5.79 -9.27
N PRO A 97 6.39 6.20 -9.90
CA PRO A 97 7.02 7.46 -9.58
C PRO A 97 6.03 8.61 -9.82
N THR A 98 5.99 9.56 -8.89
CA THR A 98 5.09 10.72 -8.92
C THR A 98 5.86 11.93 -9.40
N THR A 99 5.26 12.74 -10.27
CA THR A 99 5.89 13.96 -10.80
C THR A 99 6.23 14.95 -9.67
N PRO A 100 7.25 15.81 -9.83
CA PRO A 100 7.70 16.73 -8.78
C PRO A 100 6.61 17.67 -8.25
N ASP A 101 5.65 18.02 -9.10
CA ASP A 101 4.49 18.85 -8.76
C ASP A 101 3.31 18.07 -8.13
N GLY A 102 3.46 16.76 -7.96
CA GLY A 102 2.44 15.89 -7.37
C GLY A 102 1.20 15.66 -8.23
N ARG A 103 1.16 16.12 -9.49
CA ARG A 103 -0.05 16.05 -10.35
C ARG A 103 -0.28 14.68 -10.96
N TYR A 104 0.79 13.93 -11.23
CA TYR A 104 0.73 12.67 -11.96
C TYR A 104 1.57 11.58 -11.29
N PHE A 105 1.22 10.32 -11.56
CA PHE A 105 2.10 9.16 -11.36
C PHE A 105 2.35 8.43 -12.68
N VAL A 106 3.47 7.71 -12.80
CA VAL A 106 3.89 7.09 -14.07
C VAL A 106 3.77 5.57 -14.05
N VAL A 107 2.92 5.03 -14.94
CA VAL A 107 2.79 3.57 -15.17
C VAL A 107 3.29 3.26 -16.57
N ARG A 108 4.35 2.43 -16.69
CA ARG A 108 4.94 2.04 -17.99
C ARG A 108 5.24 3.25 -18.88
N GLY A 109 5.85 4.29 -18.30
CA GLY A 109 6.19 5.54 -18.99
C GLY A 109 5.01 6.47 -19.31
N ARG A 110 3.78 6.10 -18.95
CA ARG A 110 2.58 6.92 -19.17
C ARG A 110 2.14 7.63 -17.89
N LEU A 111 1.84 8.92 -18.00
CA LEU A 111 1.32 9.74 -16.93
C LEU A 111 -0.15 9.42 -16.65
N TRP A 112 -0.50 9.31 -15.38
CA TRP A 112 -1.86 9.16 -14.89
C TRP A 112 -2.12 10.24 -13.85
N ARG A 113 -3.16 11.03 -14.08
CA ARG A 113 -3.48 12.14 -13.18
C ARG A 113 -3.89 11.59 -11.81
N LYS A 114 -3.36 12.20 -10.75
CA LYS A 114 -3.72 11.89 -9.37
C LYS A 114 -5.08 12.51 -9.03
N ALA A 115 -5.74 11.91 -8.04
CA ALA A 115 -6.93 12.49 -7.44
C ALA A 115 -6.60 13.86 -6.83
N ASN A 116 -7.58 14.76 -6.83
CA ASN A 116 -7.46 16.10 -6.28
C ASN A 116 -7.11 16.02 -4.78
N PRO A 117 -5.92 16.50 -4.35
CA PRO A 117 -5.52 16.45 -2.95
C PRO A 117 -6.30 17.44 -2.08
N GLY A 118 -6.97 18.43 -2.68
CA GLY A 118 -7.79 19.42 -1.97
C GLY A 118 -9.19 18.93 -1.60
N LEU A 119 -9.57 17.69 -1.93
CA LEU A 119 -10.86 17.12 -1.52
C LEU A 119 -10.85 16.83 -0.01
N PRO A 120 -11.92 17.17 0.73
CA PRO A 120 -12.10 16.73 2.11
C PRO A 120 -11.95 15.21 2.25
N GLN A 121 -11.32 14.75 3.33
CA GLN A 121 -11.01 13.33 3.51
C GLN A 121 -12.26 12.45 3.45
N GLU A 122 -13.36 12.88 4.06
CA GLU A 122 -14.64 12.17 4.05
C GLU A 122 -15.20 12.02 2.62
N GLU A 123 -15.18 13.09 1.85
CA GLU A 123 -15.65 13.09 0.45
C GLU A 123 -14.76 12.19 -0.42
N ARG A 124 -13.44 12.29 -0.25
CA ARG A 124 -12.48 11.43 -0.93
C ARG A 124 -12.75 9.95 -0.63
N ASP A 125 -12.96 9.61 0.64
CA ASP A 125 -13.21 8.23 1.05
C ASP A 125 -14.54 7.70 0.52
N ALA A 126 -15.59 8.54 0.50
CA ALA A 126 -16.87 8.20 -0.11
C ALA A 126 -16.72 7.92 -1.62
N LEU A 127 -16.00 8.77 -2.35
CA LEU A 127 -15.75 8.61 -3.78
C LEU A 127 -14.87 7.38 -4.09
N VAL A 128 -13.87 7.10 -3.25
CA VAL A 128 -13.05 5.88 -3.37
C VAL A 128 -13.90 4.63 -3.15
N ARG A 129 -14.79 4.63 -2.15
CA ARG A 129 -15.75 3.52 -1.92
C ARG A 129 -16.63 3.33 -3.15
N GLN A 130 -17.28 4.39 -3.65
CA GLN A 130 -18.10 4.34 -4.86
C GLN A 130 -17.33 3.80 -6.08
N LEU A 131 -16.08 4.22 -6.27
CA LEU A 131 -15.22 3.72 -7.35
C LEU A 131 -14.94 2.22 -7.21
N MET A 132 -14.63 1.74 -6.01
CA MET A 132 -14.37 0.33 -5.78
C MET A 132 -15.63 -0.52 -5.91
N ASP A 133 -16.78 0.01 -5.52
CA ASP A 133 -18.08 -0.65 -5.64
C ASP A 133 -18.45 -0.82 -7.12
N ALA A 134 -18.34 0.25 -7.91
CA ALA A 134 -18.55 0.21 -9.36
C ALA A 134 -17.59 -0.77 -10.06
N ARG A 135 -16.31 -0.82 -9.63
CA ARG A 135 -15.34 -1.82 -10.15
C ARG A 135 -15.70 -3.25 -9.80
N ARG A 136 -16.31 -3.51 -8.65
CA ARG A 136 -16.79 -4.85 -8.29
C ARG A 136 -17.95 -5.28 -9.19
N GLY A 137 -18.83 -4.36 -9.58
CA GLY A 137 -19.89 -4.60 -10.56
C GLY A 137 -19.40 -4.99 -11.96
N LEU A 138 -18.13 -4.72 -12.31
CA LEU A 138 -17.51 -5.16 -13.56
C LEU A 138 -16.95 -6.60 -13.50
N ARG A 139 -16.94 -7.23 -12.32
CA ARG A 139 -16.40 -8.58 -12.14
C ARG A 139 -17.51 -9.61 -12.26
N GLY A 140 -17.17 -10.79 -12.78
CA GLY A 140 -18.09 -11.91 -12.91
C GLY A 140 -19.00 -11.80 -14.13
N ARG A 141 -20.06 -12.63 -14.12
CA ARG A 141 -21.03 -12.68 -15.20
C ARG A 141 -22.10 -11.60 -14.95
N CYS A 142 -22.21 -10.66 -15.87
CA CYS A 142 -23.21 -9.60 -15.85
C CYS A 142 -23.69 -9.36 -17.29
N SER A 143 -24.88 -8.80 -17.43
CA SER A 143 -25.40 -8.31 -18.71
C SER A 143 -24.54 -7.16 -19.24
N GLU A 144 -24.63 -6.90 -20.54
CA GLU A 144 -23.98 -5.73 -21.16
C GLU A 144 -24.52 -4.40 -20.60
N ALA A 145 -25.80 -4.36 -20.22
CA ALA A 145 -26.41 -3.18 -19.60
C ALA A 145 -25.79 -2.88 -18.22
N GLU A 146 -25.66 -3.89 -17.36
CA GLU A 146 -24.99 -3.75 -16.04
C GLU A 146 -23.52 -3.36 -16.21
N ARG A 147 -22.83 -3.96 -17.19
CA ARG A 147 -21.43 -3.63 -17.49
C ARG A 147 -21.27 -2.18 -17.94
N ARG A 148 -22.19 -1.68 -18.77
CA ARG A 148 -22.21 -0.28 -19.22
C ARG A 148 -22.46 0.65 -18.03
N ALA A 149 -23.48 0.39 -17.22
CA ALA A 149 -23.79 1.19 -16.02
C ALA A 149 -22.61 1.24 -15.04
N ALA A 150 -21.94 0.10 -14.80
CA ALA A 150 -20.76 0.06 -13.94
C ALA A 150 -19.57 0.85 -14.52
N ARG A 151 -19.38 0.85 -15.85
CA ARG A 151 -18.35 1.68 -16.52
C ARG A 151 -18.65 3.18 -16.39
N GLU A 152 -19.92 3.57 -16.53
CA GLU A 152 -20.38 4.96 -16.34
C GLU A 152 -20.15 5.42 -14.90
N GLN A 153 -20.50 4.60 -13.92
CA GLN A 153 -20.23 4.90 -12.51
C GLN A 153 -18.73 5.02 -12.20
N VAL A 154 -17.89 4.18 -12.81
CA VAL A 154 -16.43 4.32 -12.70
C VAL A 154 -15.96 5.65 -13.29
N ASP A 155 -16.47 6.07 -14.44
CA ASP A 155 -16.08 7.35 -15.05
C ASP A 155 -16.54 8.54 -14.19
N GLN A 156 -17.76 8.51 -13.68
CA GLN A 156 -18.31 9.53 -12.79
C GLN A 156 -17.47 9.68 -11.52
N ALA A 157 -17.18 8.58 -10.82
CA ALA A 157 -16.37 8.60 -9.60
C ALA A 157 -14.95 9.12 -9.87
N LYS A 158 -14.34 8.76 -11.01
CA LYS A 158 -13.01 9.26 -11.39
C LYS A 158 -13.00 10.75 -11.73
N ARG A 159 -14.06 11.28 -12.34
CA ARG A 159 -14.21 12.72 -12.58
C ARG A 159 -14.38 13.48 -11.27
N ALA A 160 -15.21 12.98 -10.37
CA ALA A 160 -15.40 13.57 -9.04
C ALA A 160 -14.10 13.56 -8.21
N LEU A 161 -13.32 12.48 -8.28
CA LEU A 161 -11.98 12.43 -7.69
C LEU A 161 -10.97 13.38 -8.36
N GLY A 162 -11.28 13.95 -9.51
CA GLY A 162 -10.35 14.81 -10.27
C GLY A 162 -9.31 14.05 -11.11
N GLU A 163 -9.39 12.71 -11.21
CA GLU A 163 -8.51 11.89 -12.06
C GLU A 163 -8.80 12.07 -13.57
N ARG A 164 -9.99 12.59 -13.90
CA ARG A 164 -10.50 12.82 -15.26
C ARG A 164 -11.31 14.11 -15.32
N GLY A 165 -11.49 14.65 -16.53
CA GLY A 165 -12.24 15.89 -16.74
C GLY A 165 -11.38 17.13 -16.48
N PRO A 166 -12.00 18.25 -16.05
CA PRO A 166 -11.29 19.48 -15.70
C PRO A 166 -10.13 19.21 -14.75
N VAL A 167 -9.07 20.00 -14.88
CA VAL A 167 -7.90 19.91 -13.99
C VAL A 167 -8.24 20.53 -12.63
N TRP A 168 -7.65 20.01 -11.57
CA TRP A 168 -7.86 20.53 -10.21
C TRP A 168 -6.85 21.61 -9.80
N TRP A 169 -5.86 21.92 -10.66
CA TRP A 169 -4.92 23.02 -10.44
C TRP A 169 -5.38 24.31 -11.13
N THR A 170 -4.94 25.44 -10.59
CA THR A 170 -5.39 26.79 -11.01
C THR A 170 -4.32 27.61 -11.72
N ASP A 171 -3.09 27.10 -11.86
CA ASP A 171 -1.96 27.79 -12.48
C ASP A 171 -1.97 27.80 -14.02
N GLY A 172 -3.06 27.33 -14.64
CA GLY A 172 -3.23 27.32 -16.10
C GLY A 172 -2.40 26.28 -16.85
N ALA A 173 -1.66 25.41 -16.15
CA ALA A 173 -0.87 24.36 -16.80
C ALA A 173 -1.78 23.40 -17.61
N PRO A 174 -1.35 22.94 -18.79
CA PRO A 174 -2.14 22.00 -19.60
C PRO A 174 -2.20 20.62 -18.95
N ASP A 175 -3.22 19.82 -19.32
CA ASP A 175 -3.31 18.44 -18.87
C ASP A 175 -2.51 17.46 -19.74
N PHE A 176 -1.61 16.72 -19.10
CA PHE A 176 -0.82 15.64 -19.69
C PHE A 176 -1.32 14.23 -19.32
N ASN A 177 -2.53 14.08 -18.75
CA ASN A 177 -3.10 12.78 -18.41
C ASN A 177 -3.07 11.81 -19.61
N ARG A 178 -2.62 10.58 -19.38
CA ARG A 178 -2.46 9.50 -20.36
C ARG A 178 -1.40 9.74 -21.45
N ARG A 179 -0.62 10.83 -21.40
CA ARG A 179 0.52 11.06 -22.30
C ARG A 179 1.78 10.33 -21.81
N MET A 180 2.71 10.05 -22.72
CA MET A 180 4.01 9.48 -22.36
C MET A 180 4.86 10.56 -21.71
N ALA A 181 5.47 10.29 -20.55
CA ALA A 181 6.27 11.26 -19.79
C ALA A 181 7.39 11.88 -20.65
N ARG A 182 8.04 11.07 -21.49
CA ARG A 182 9.06 11.51 -22.45
C ARG A 182 8.60 12.59 -23.45
N ASN A 183 7.29 12.73 -23.69
CA ASN A 183 6.69 13.67 -24.63
C ASN A 183 6.06 14.88 -23.91
N THR A 184 6.48 15.16 -22.68
CA THR A 184 5.91 16.20 -21.81
C THR A 184 7.04 16.95 -21.10
N PRO A 185 6.75 18.07 -20.42
CA PRO A 185 7.73 18.77 -19.59
C PRO A 185 8.40 17.89 -18.52
N TYR A 186 7.79 16.76 -18.15
CA TYR A 186 8.35 15.80 -17.20
C TYR A 186 9.43 14.88 -17.80
N ARG A 187 9.83 15.05 -19.06
CA ARG A 187 10.80 14.19 -19.76
C ARG A 187 12.12 14.06 -18.99
N ASP A 188 12.74 15.18 -18.63
CA ASP A 188 14.09 15.18 -18.07
C ASP A 188 14.10 14.60 -16.66
N TRP A 189 13.08 14.93 -15.87
CA TRP A 189 12.83 14.28 -14.59
C TRP A 189 12.62 12.77 -14.74
N PHE A 190 11.79 12.33 -15.70
CA PHE A 190 11.51 10.91 -15.90
C PHE A 190 12.74 10.12 -16.35
N ALA A 191 13.61 10.72 -17.17
CA ALA A 191 14.86 10.11 -17.62
C ALA A 191 15.91 9.97 -16.52
N ALA A 192 15.83 10.78 -15.46
CA ALA A 192 16.73 10.74 -14.31
C ALA A 192 16.32 9.72 -13.23
N LEU A 193 15.15 9.07 -13.37
CA LEU A 193 14.71 8.04 -12.44
C LEU A 193 15.57 6.78 -12.59
N PRO A 194 15.91 6.09 -11.48
CA PRO A 194 16.60 4.81 -11.57
C PRO A 194 15.75 3.81 -12.35
N GLU A 195 16.37 3.05 -13.25
CA GLU A 195 15.70 1.93 -13.90
C GLU A 195 15.30 0.91 -12.82
N GLY A 196 14.00 0.66 -12.72
CA GLY A 196 13.42 -0.30 -11.77
C GLY A 196 13.30 -1.69 -12.36
#